data_AF-A0A970CX21-F1
#
_entry.id   AF-A0A970CX21-F1
#
_cell.length_a   1.000
_cell.length_b   1.000
_cell.length_c   1.000
_cell.angle_alpha   90.00
_cell.angle_beta   90.00
_cell.angle_gamma   90.00
#
_symmetry.space_group_name_H-M   'P 1'
#
loop_
_entity.id
_entity.type
_entity.pdbx_description
1 polymer ?
#
loop_
_entity_poly.entity_id
_entity_poly.type
_entity_poly.pdbx_seq_one_letter_code
_entity_poly.pdbx_strand_id
1 'polypeptide(L)' 'MGETNLDKNQEFVEIIRKAREEWQDAERTFQNVSDPDLIDYAIYNMEATKARYTYLLKKAKEMGIKRKLY' A
#
# COMPACT_ATOMS: atom_id res chain seq x y z
N MET A 1 -31.92 3.97 2.32
CA MET A 1 -30.57 3.81 2.90
C MET A 1 -29.91 2.64 2.20
N GLY A 2 -29.13 2.93 1.16
CA GLY A 2 -28.49 1.95 0.28
C GLY A 2 -26.97 2.13 0.32
N GLU A 3 -26.39 2.18 1.52
CA GLU A 3 -24.94 2.05 1.70
C GLU A 3 -24.56 0.60 1.36
N THR A 4 -24.46 0.37 0.06
CA THR A 4 -24.29 -0.94 -0.55
C THR A 4 -22.82 -1.28 -0.59
N ASN A 5 -22.50 -2.57 -0.46
CA ASN A 5 -21.14 -3.15 -0.49
C ASN A 5 -20.18 -2.61 -1.58
N LEU A 6 -20.69 -1.94 -2.61
CA LEU A 6 -19.91 -1.28 -3.65
C LEU A 6 -19.02 -0.14 -3.09
N ASP A 7 -19.55 0.67 -2.19
CA ASP A 7 -18.85 1.83 -1.60
C ASP A 7 -17.65 1.38 -0.75
N LYS A 8 -17.85 0.36 0.09
CA LYS A 8 -16.79 -0.29 0.90
C LYS A 8 -15.69 -0.91 0.04
N ASN A 9 -16.05 -1.49 -1.10
CA ASN A 9 -15.05 -2.05 -2.02
C ASN A 9 -14.22 -0.93 -2.69
N GLN A 10 -14.84 0.20 -3.02
CA GLN A 10 -14.12 1.36 -3.57
C GLN A 10 -13.19 1.99 -2.53
N GLU A 11 -13.66 2.16 -1.30
CA GLU A 11 -12.83 2.63 -0.18
C GLU A 11 -11.62 1.70 0.04
N PHE A 12 -11.84 0.38 0.02
CA PHE A 12 -10.75 -0.58 0.18
C PHE A 12 -9.74 -0.55 -0.97
N VAL A 13 -10.19 -0.37 -2.21
CA VAL A 13 -9.31 -0.16 -3.36
C VAL A 13 -8.48 1.10 -3.21
N GLU A 14 -9.08 2.18 -2.69
CA GLU A 14 -8.37 3.43 -2.44
C GLU A 14 -7.30 3.29 -1.34
N ILE A 15 -7.57 2.49 -0.29
CA ILE A 15 -6.58 2.14 0.73
C ILE A 15 -5.39 1.38 0.11
N ILE A 16 -5.65 0.43 -0.79
CA ILE A 16 -4.59 -0.29 -1.51
C ILE A 16 -3.77 0.67 -2.38
N ARG A 17 -4.44 1.60 -3.07
CA ARG A 17 -3.78 2.61 -3.92
C ARG A 17 -2.83 3.47 -3.10
N LYS A 18 -3.29 3.99 -1.96
CA LYS A 18 -2.46 4.78 -1.04
C LYS A 18 -1.28 3.98 -0.47
N ALA A 19 -1.52 2.74 -0.06
CA ALA A 19 -0.44 1.86 0.42
C ALA A 19 0.63 1.60 -0.65
N ARG A 20 0.26 1.56 -1.94
CA ARG A 20 1.21 1.48 -3.05
C ARG A 20 2.01 2.76 -3.20
N GLU A 21 1.36 3.92 -3.15
CA GLU A 21 2.04 5.22 -3.22
C GLU A 21 3.05 5.35 -2.08
N GLU A 22 2.65 5.05 -0.84
CA GLU A 22 3.56 5.07 0.31
C GLU A 22 4.76 4.14 0.15
N TRP A 23 4.56 2.94 -0.42
CA TRP A 23 5.68 2.05 -0.72
C TRP A 23 6.61 2.63 -1.79
N GLN A 24 6.07 3.20 -2.87
CA GLN A 24 6.88 3.87 -3.89
C GLN A 24 7.64 5.07 -3.32
N ASP A 25 7.05 5.79 -2.37
CA ASP A 25 7.68 6.92 -1.69
C ASP A 25 8.83 6.43 -0.80
N ALA A 26 8.61 5.38 -0.02
CA ALA A 26 9.64 4.75 0.80
C ALA A 26 10.81 4.19 -0.03
N GLU A 27 10.52 3.60 -1.19
CA GLU A 27 11.54 3.16 -2.15
C GLU A 27 12.37 4.35 -2.67
N ARG A 28 11.73 5.48 -3.01
CA ARG A 28 12.44 6.70 -3.40
C ARG A 28 13.27 7.27 -2.24
N THR A 29 12.78 7.22 -1.01
CA THR A 29 13.56 7.63 0.16
C THR A 29 14.80 6.76 0.32
N PHE A 30 14.66 5.44 0.24
CA PHE A 30 15.79 4.51 0.32
C PHE A 30 16.82 4.71 -0.80
N GLN A 31 16.38 5.02 -2.03
CA GLN A 31 17.29 5.30 -3.14
C GLN A 31 18.04 6.64 -3.00
N ASN A 32 17.44 7.63 -2.34
CA ASN A 32 17.99 8.99 -2.24
C ASN A 32 18.64 9.30 -0.89
N VAL A 33 18.52 8.42 0.12
CA VAL A 33 19.15 8.65 1.42
C VAL A 33 20.67 8.49 1.28
N SER A 34 21.39 9.55 1.63
CA SER A 34 22.85 9.59 1.66
C SER A 34 23.41 9.66 3.08
N ASP A 35 22.55 9.94 4.06
CA ASP A 35 22.89 10.00 5.47
C ASP A 35 22.99 8.57 6.05
N PRO A 36 24.19 8.15 6.52
CA PRO A 36 24.38 6.83 7.13
C PRO A 36 23.50 6.58 8.35
N ASP A 37 23.10 7.61 9.10
CA ASP A 37 22.27 7.45 10.29
C ASP A 37 20.79 7.23 9.93
N LEU A 38 20.41 7.50 8.68
CA LEU A 38 19.03 7.36 8.18
C LEU A 38 18.83 6.13 7.27
N ILE A 39 19.89 5.41 6.90
CA ILE A 39 19.79 4.25 5.98
C ILE A 39 18.94 3.14 6.58
N ASP A 40 19.13 2.81 7.86
CA ASP A 40 18.38 1.77 8.55
C ASP A 40 16.90 2.12 8.66
N TYR A 41 16.60 3.40 8.92
CA TYR A 41 15.23 3.90 8.90
C TYR A 41 14.61 3.74 7.50
N ALA A 42 15.33 4.10 6.45
CA ALA A 42 14.83 4.00 5.07
C ALA A 42 14.57 2.53 4.66
N ILE A 43 15.46 1.60 5.05
CA ILE A 43 15.27 0.16 4.85
C ILE A 43 14.02 -0.33 5.58
N TYR A 44 13.90 -0.02 6.88
CA TYR A 44 12.77 -0.45 7.69
C TYR A 44 11.45 0.09 7.14
N ASN A 45 11.40 1.37 6.77
CA ASN A 45 10.21 2.00 6.22
C ASN A 45 9.80 1.38 4.87
N MET A 46 10.77 1.10 3.99
CA MET A 46 10.51 0.43 2.71
C MET A 46 9.92 -0.97 2.91
N GLU A 47 10.49 -1.78 3.81
CA GLU A 47 9.98 -3.12 4.08
C GLU A 47 8.61 -3.10 4.77
N ALA A 48 8.39 -2.16 5.70
CA ALA A 48 7.11 -2.01 6.39
C ALA A 48 5.97 -1.63 5.43
N THR A 49 6.20 -0.65 4.55
CA THR A 49 5.22 -0.20 3.56
C THR A 49 4.92 -1.28 2.52
N LYS A 50 5.95 -1.99 2.04
CA LYS A 50 5.82 -3.16 1.15
C LYS A 50 5.03 -4.29 1.78
N ALA A 51 5.29 -4.61 3.05
CA ALA A 51 4.55 -5.62 3.79
C ALA A 51 3.07 -5.25 3.93
N ARG A 52 2.78 -3.98 4.24
CA ARG A 52 1.40 -3.45 4.33
C ARG A 52 0.67 -3.57 2.99
N TYR A 53 1.28 -3.14 1.90
CA TYR A 53 0.69 -3.25 0.55
C TYR A 53 0.40 -4.71 0.19
N THR A 54 1.36 -5.61 0.43
CA THR A 54 1.22 -7.04 0.16
C THR A 54 0.09 -7.67 0.98
N TYR A 55 -0.02 -7.32 2.26
CA TYR A 55 -1.11 -7.76 3.12
C TYR A 55 -2.48 -7.31 2.60
N LEU A 56 -2.62 -6.04 2.22
CA LEU A 56 -3.87 -5.49 1.69
C LEU A 56 -4.28 -6.16 0.37
N LEU A 57 -3.33 -6.50 -0.51
CA LEU A 57 -3.61 -7.26 -1.72
C LEU A 57 -4.14 -8.67 -1.42
N LYS A 58 -3.57 -9.36 -0.42
CA LYS A 58 -4.08 -10.67 0.03
C LYS A 58 -5.52 -10.53 0.54
N LYS A 59 -5.80 -9.49 1.32
CA LYS A 59 -7.15 -9.20 1.83
C LYS A 59 -8.15 -8.88 0.72
N ALA A 60 -7.79 -8.08 -0.29
CA ALA A 60 -8.66 -7.86 -1.46
C ALA A 60 -9.02 -9.17 -2.17
N LYS A 61 -8.05 -10.08 -2.31
CA LYS A 61 -8.27 -11.39 -2.92
C LYS A 61 -9.23 -12.26 -2.11
N GLU A 62 -9.06 -12.28 -0.78
CA GLU A 62 -9.96 -12.99 0.15
C GLU A 62 -11.39 -12.44 0.12
N MET A 63 -11.54 -11.12 -0.03
CA MET A 63 -12.84 -10.45 -0.13
C MET A 63 -13.50 -10.56 -1.52
N GLY A 64 -12.83 -11.21 -2.49
CA GLY A 64 -13.35 -11.30 -3.86
C GLY A 64 -13.40 -9.97 -4.60
N ILE A 65 -12.68 -8.95 -4.12
CA ILE A 65 -12.56 -7.64 -4.78
C ILE A 65 -11.73 -7.86 -6.04
N LYS A 66 -12.41 -8.14 -7.15
CA LYS A 66 -11.76 -8.25 -8.45
C LYS A 66 -11.25 -6.88 -8.84
N ARG A 67 -9.94 -6.81 -9.01
CA ARG A 67 -9.18 -5.72 -9.63
C ARG A 67 -9.78 -5.42 -11.01
N LYS A 68 -10.85 -4.60 -11.07
CA LYS A 68 -11.26 -3.91 -12.29
C LYS A 68 -10.23 -2.82 -12.55
N LEU A 69 -8.99 -3.20 -12.91
CA LEU A 69 -8.17 -2.29 -13.71
C LEU A 69 -8.63 -2.49 -15.15
N TYR A 70 -9.60 -1.66 -15.52
CA TYR A 70 -9.76 -1.24 -16.90
C TYR A 70 -8.85 -0.03 -17.13
#